data_AF-A0A8T5U2A1-F1
#
_entry.id   AF-A0A8T5U2A1-F1
#
_cell.length_a   1.000
_cell.length_b   1.000
_cell.length_c   1.000
_cell.angle_alpha   90.00
_cell.angle_beta   90.00
_cell.angle_gamma   90.00
#
_symmetry.space_group_name_H-M   'P 1'
#
loop_
_entity.id
_entity.type
_entity.pdbx_description
1 polymer ?
#
loop_
_entity_poly.entity_id
_entity_poly.type
_entity_poly.pdbx_seq_one_letter_code
_entity_poly.pdbx_strand_id
1 'polypeptide(L)'
;MSELDPLFASPTIKPTFDYVHIILSLFLFGENTEGIGRYRLQKELQIGAGTVKSLFNKLKKVTNFIIVPSEGETNVGELQRRGHVLTQKGSEFLAKVKRKIPLLKKADLEYLQDIIIKQEYVNSYFCLVKKVSTKLSDGVEQRDAAIKVKGSGATCLVYDGVNLFFPTKIEFIDDKDNIKINPKTLNYFKSEIEDAKVKIEKDDVIIIGSGDNHQKARLATLNAALTLF
;
A
#
# COMPACT_ATOMS: atom_id res chain seq x y z
N MET A 1 13.19 -5.59 0.00
CA MET A 1 12.90 -4.85 -1.25
C MET A 1 13.90 -5.09 -2.37
N SER A 2 15.10 -5.61 -2.08
CA SER A 2 16.20 -5.76 -3.07
C SER A 2 15.86 -6.55 -4.35
N GLU A 3 14.90 -7.48 -4.31
CA GLU A 3 14.39 -8.18 -5.51
C GLU A 3 13.86 -7.21 -6.59
N LEU A 4 13.55 -5.97 -6.23
CA LEU A 4 13.04 -4.93 -7.13
C LEU A 4 14.13 -3.97 -7.63
N ASP A 5 15.34 -4.00 -7.06
CA ASP A 5 16.46 -3.12 -7.46
C ASP A 5 16.74 -3.15 -8.98
N PRO A 6 16.69 -4.31 -9.67
CA PRO A 6 16.87 -4.37 -11.12
C PRO A 6 15.84 -3.55 -11.91
N LEU A 7 14.65 -3.28 -11.35
CA LEU A 7 13.65 -2.43 -11.99
C LEU A 7 14.11 -0.98 -12.06
N PHE A 8 14.98 -0.52 -11.17
CA PHE A 8 15.50 0.85 -11.17
C PHE A 8 16.76 1.03 -12.01
N ALA A 9 17.42 -0.06 -12.40
CA ALA A 9 18.57 -0.01 -13.29
C ALA A 9 18.20 0.59 -14.65
N SER A 10 18.96 1.61 -15.07
CA SER A 10 18.82 2.24 -16.39
C SER A 10 20.17 2.82 -16.82
N PRO A 11 20.63 2.55 -18.06
CA PRO A 11 21.90 3.06 -18.55
C PRO A 11 21.87 4.57 -18.88
N THR A 12 20.68 5.16 -19.00
CA THR A 12 20.50 6.57 -19.43
C THR A 12 19.73 7.38 -18.41
N ILE A 13 18.42 7.13 -18.26
CA ILE A 13 17.54 7.93 -17.39
C ILE A 13 16.94 7.02 -16.33
N LYS A 14 17.10 7.40 -15.05
CA LYS A 14 16.46 6.68 -13.94
C LYS A 14 14.94 6.62 -14.15
N PRO A 15 14.30 5.48 -13.88
CA PRO A 15 12.85 5.38 -13.99
C PRO A 15 12.13 6.42 -13.12
N THR A 16 11.03 6.96 -13.62
CA THR A 16 10.23 7.99 -12.94
C THR A 16 9.09 7.41 -12.09
N PHE A 17 9.19 6.14 -11.74
CA PHE A 17 8.33 5.47 -10.76
C PHE A 17 9.18 5.04 -9.56
N ASP A 18 8.50 4.63 -8.50
CA ASP A 18 9.06 4.29 -7.18
C ASP A 18 8.57 2.92 -6.73
N TYR A 19 9.11 2.42 -5.61
CA TYR A 19 8.70 1.15 -5.01
C TYR A 19 7.18 1.07 -4.80
N VAL A 20 6.55 2.14 -4.31
CA VAL A 20 5.09 2.16 -4.11
C VAL A 20 4.32 1.89 -5.40
N HIS A 21 4.78 2.42 -6.53
CA HIS A 21 4.12 2.22 -7.82
C HIS A 21 4.23 0.75 -8.25
N ILE A 22 5.39 0.12 -8.04
CA ILE A 22 5.59 -1.31 -8.30
C ILE A 22 4.68 -2.15 -7.40
N ILE A 23 4.73 -1.93 -6.09
CA ILE A 23 3.99 -2.73 -5.12
C ILE A 23 2.48 -2.57 -5.32
N LEU A 24 1.99 -1.34 -5.46
CA LEU A 24 0.56 -1.08 -5.71
C LEU A 24 0.09 -1.74 -7.01
N SER A 25 0.93 -1.75 -8.06
CA SER A 25 0.59 -2.47 -9.30
C SER A 25 0.37 -3.96 -9.04
N LEU A 26 1.23 -4.60 -8.25
CA LEU A 26 1.09 -6.02 -7.93
C LEU A 26 -0.17 -6.29 -7.10
N PHE A 27 -0.49 -5.44 -6.12
CA PHE A 27 -1.78 -5.52 -5.41
C PHE A 27 -2.96 -5.45 -6.38
N LEU A 28 -2.95 -4.48 -7.29
CA LEU A 28 -4.00 -4.29 -8.28
C LEU A 28 -4.15 -5.52 -9.20
N PHE A 29 -3.05 -6.07 -9.74
CA PHE A 29 -3.12 -7.29 -10.55
C PHE A 29 -3.63 -8.50 -9.74
N GLY A 30 -3.21 -8.64 -8.48
CA GLY A 30 -3.68 -9.71 -7.60
C GLY A 30 -5.16 -9.59 -7.22
N GLU A 31 -5.71 -8.38 -7.22
CA GLU A 31 -7.14 -8.10 -7.01
C GLU A 31 -7.98 -8.25 -8.30
N ASN A 32 -7.34 -8.31 -9.47
CA ASN A 32 -8.01 -8.29 -10.77
C ASN A 32 -7.41 -9.39 -11.67
N THR A 33 -7.79 -10.64 -11.39
CA THR A 33 -7.28 -11.84 -12.09
C THR A 33 -7.61 -11.87 -13.58
N GLU A 34 -8.67 -11.19 -14.01
CA GLU A 34 -9.02 -11.01 -15.44
C GLU A 34 -8.08 -10.04 -16.19
N GLY A 35 -7.21 -9.36 -15.46
CA GLY A 35 -6.15 -8.50 -15.97
C GLY A 35 -6.46 -7.01 -15.94
N ILE A 36 -5.40 -6.22 -15.88
CA ILE A 36 -5.47 -4.75 -15.85
C ILE A 36 -4.80 -4.15 -17.08
N GLY A 37 -5.53 -3.27 -17.77
CA GLY A 37 -5.01 -2.49 -18.88
C GLY A 37 -4.17 -1.28 -18.44
N ARG A 38 -3.31 -0.82 -19.34
CA ARG A 38 -2.37 0.30 -19.11
C ARG A 38 -3.05 1.59 -18.63
N TYR A 39 -4.19 1.93 -19.23
CA TYR A 39 -4.93 3.16 -18.90
C TYR A 39 -5.52 3.12 -17.47
N ARG A 40 -6.06 1.97 -17.05
CA ARG A 40 -6.54 1.79 -15.68
C ARG A 40 -5.38 1.89 -14.70
N LEU A 41 -4.27 1.20 -14.96
CA LEU A 41 -3.10 1.26 -14.08
C LEU A 41 -2.54 2.69 -13.97
N GLN A 42 -2.51 3.45 -15.07
CA GLN A 42 -2.11 4.85 -15.06
C GLN A 42 -2.93 5.70 -14.10
N LYS A 43 -4.26 5.54 -14.12
CA LYS A 43 -5.16 6.25 -13.20
C LYS A 43 -4.90 5.84 -11.76
N GLU A 44 -4.85 4.55 -11.48
CA GLU A 44 -4.65 4.03 -10.12
C GLU A 44 -3.31 4.48 -9.51
N LEU A 45 -2.26 4.56 -10.32
CA LEU A 45 -0.91 4.92 -9.86
C LEU A 45 -0.60 6.42 -9.93
N GLN A 46 -1.48 7.26 -10.47
CA GLN A 46 -1.29 8.72 -10.57
C GLN A 46 0.04 9.14 -11.25
N ILE A 47 0.52 8.36 -12.21
CA ILE A 47 1.76 8.60 -12.97
C ILE A 47 1.48 8.75 -14.47
N GLY A 48 2.43 9.31 -15.21
CA GLY A 48 2.29 9.56 -16.65
C GLY A 48 2.27 8.29 -17.51
N ALA A 49 1.64 8.35 -18.68
CA ALA A 49 1.53 7.23 -19.61
C ALA A 49 2.88 6.60 -20.00
N GLY A 50 3.91 7.44 -20.20
CA GLY A 50 5.28 6.99 -20.49
C GLY A 50 5.89 6.21 -19.32
N THR A 51 5.70 6.69 -18.09
CA THR A 51 6.15 6.02 -16.86
C THR A 51 5.48 4.67 -16.68
N VAL A 52 4.17 4.59 -16.88
CA VAL A 52 3.41 3.33 -16.82
C VAL A 52 3.89 2.33 -17.85
N LYS A 53 4.11 2.77 -19.11
CA LYS A 53 4.66 1.92 -20.17
C LYS A 53 6.04 1.35 -19.77
N SER A 54 6.89 2.18 -19.18
CA SER A 54 8.20 1.76 -18.67
C SER A 54 8.06 0.74 -17.54
N LEU A 55 7.18 0.99 -16.57
CA LEU A 55 6.89 0.08 -15.46
C LEU A 55 6.43 -1.29 -15.96
N PHE A 56 5.46 -1.33 -16.89
CA PHE A 56 4.99 -2.58 -17.52
C PHE A 56 6.13 -3.37 -18.17
N ASN A 57 6.92 -2.67 -19.00
CA ASN A 57 8.03 -3.31 -19.70
C ASN A 57 9.03 -3.93 -18.72
N LYS A 58 9.31 -3.25 -17.60
CA LYS A 58 10.25 -3.74 -16.59
C LYS A 58 9.65 -4.89 -15.77
N LEU A 59 8.40 -4.79 -15.33
CA LEU A 59 7.70 -5.88 -14.62
C LEU A 59 7.60 -7.16 -15.48
N LYS A 60 7.42 -7.01 -16.79
CA LYS A 60 7.36 -8.13 -17.72
C LYS A 60 8.76 -8.68 -18.04
N LYS A 61 9.67 -7.84 -18.52
CA LYS A 61 10.94 -8.30 -19.12
C LYS A 61 12.08 -8.47 -18.12
N VAL A 62 12.09 -7.71 -17.02
CA VAL A 62 13.19 -7.74 -16.04
C VAL A 62 12.88 -8.71 -14.91
N THR A 63 11.66 -8.65 -14.35
CA THR A 63 11.30 -9.51 -13.21
C THR A 63 10.46 -10.72 -13.58
N ASN A 64 9.78 -10.70 -14.73
CA ASN A 64 8.79 -11.70 -15.13
C ASN A 64 7.64 -11.84 -14.11
N PHE A 65 7.19 -10.72 -13.54
CA PHE A 65 6.07 -10.70 -12.59
C PHE A 65 4.70 -10.62 -13.23
N ILE A 66 4.63 -10.16 -14.48
CA ILE A 66 3.37 -10.03 -15.22
C ILE A 66 3.49 -10.53 -16.66
N ILE A 67 2.38 -10.99 -17.21
CA ILE A 67 2.24 -11.44 -18.60
C ILE A 67 0.95 -10.92 -19.22
N VAL A 68 0.85 -10.99 -20.54
CA VAL A 68 -0.44 -10.89 -21.26
C VAL A 68 -0.88 -12.32 -21.57
N PRO A 69 -2.08 -12.77 -21.13
CA PRO A 69 -2.54 -14.14 -21.38
C PRO A 69 -2.54 -14.54 -22.86
N SER A 70 -2.83 -13.60 -23.77
CA SER A 70 -2.87 -13.85 -25.22
C SER A 70 -1.50 -14.03 -25.87
N GLU A 71 -0.40 -14.02 -25.12
CA GLU A 71 0.94 -14.37 -25.61
C GLU A 71 1.29 -15.87 -25.38
N GLY A 72 0.38 -16.65 -24.78
CA GLY A 72 0.64 -18.05 -24.40
C GLY A 72 -0.25 -19.12 -25.04
N GLU A 73 -1.47 -18.80 -25.51
CA GLU A 73 -2.36 -19.79 -26.12
C GLU A 73 -3.09 -19.20 -27.34
N THR A 74 -2.77 -19.74 -28.52
CA THR A 74 -3.55 -19.56 -29.75
C THR A 74 -4.84 -20.36 -29.64
N ASN A 75 -5.94 -19.70 -29.33
CA ASN A 75 -7.23 -20.05 -29.93
C ASN A 75 -8.01 -18.79 -30.25
N VAL A 76 -8.29 -18.68 -31.55
CA VAL A 76 -8.97 -17.59 -32.23
C VAL A 76 -10.46 -17.75 -31.96
N GLY A 77 -11.02 -16.92 -31.08
CA GLY A 77 -12.45 -16.87 -30.81
C GLY A 77 -12.71 -16.05 -29.55
N GLU A 78 -13.23 -14.82 -29.74
CA GLU A 78 -13.43 -13.78 -28.71
C GLU A 78 -12.17 -13.03 -28.26
N LEU A 79 -11.77 -12.04 -29.04
CA LEU A 79 -10.78 -10.99 -28.70
C LEU A 79 -11.25 -10.11 -27.53
N GLN A 80 -11.46 -10.68 -26.33
CA GLN A 80 -11.31 -9.88 -25.13
C GLN A 80 -9.82 -9.60 -24.97
N ARG A 81 -9.42 -8.35 -25.27
CA ARG A 81 -8.07 -7.83 -24.96
C ARG A 81 -7.88 -7.85 -23.44
N ARG A 82 -7.60 -9.03 -22.87
CA ARG A 82 -7.33 -9.19 -21.44
C ARG A 82 -6.11 -8.35 -21.10
N GLY A 83 -6.19 -7.67 -19.96
CA GLY A 83 -5.09 -6.85 -19.45
C GLY A 83 -3.90 -7.70 -19.05
N HIS A 84 -2.93 -7.08 -18.40
CA HIS A 84 -1.82 -7.83 -17.81
C HIS A 84 -2.27 -8.52 -16.52
N VAL A 85 -1.78 -9.73 -16.28
CA VAL A 85 -2.03 -10.54 -15.08
C VAL A 85 -0.71 -10.90 -14.40
N LEU A 86 -0.76 -11.29 -13.12
CA LEU A 86 0.42 -11.83 -12.42
C LEU A 86 0.84 -13.17 -13.02
N THR A 87 2.14 -13.39 -13.11
CA THR A 87 2.71 -14.74 -13.28
C THR A 87 2.77 -15.45 -11.93
N GLN A 88 3.12 -16.73 -11.93
CA GLN A 88 3.43 -17.47 -10.70
C GLN A 88 4.48 -16.74 -9.84
N LYS A 89 5.57 -16.29 -10.45
CA LYS A 89 6.64 -15.54 -9.77
C LYS A 89 6.14 -14.21 -9.19
N GLY A 90 5.29 -13.49 -9.94
CA GLY A 90 4.66 -12.26 -9.46
C GLY A 90 3.73 -12.50 -8.28
N SER A 91 2.93 -13.57 -8.33
CA SER A 91 2.03 -14.00 -7.25
C SER A 91 2.80 -14.40 -6.00
N GLU A 92 3.91 -15.15 -6.14
CA GLU A 92 4.78 -15.51 -5.03
C GLU A 92 5.40 -14.27 -4.36
N PHE A 93 5.92 -13.33 -5.17
CA PHE A 93 6.45 -12.08 -4.64
C PHE A 93 5.37 -11.27 -3.92
N LEU A 94 4.18 -11.12 -4.52
CA LEU A 94 3.05 -10.45 -3.87
C LEU A 94 2.67 -11.15 -2.55
N ALA A 95 2.70 -12.47 -2.49
CA ALA A 95 2.45 -13.21 -1.25
C ALA A 95 3.49 -12.88 -0.18
N LYS A 96 4.78 -12.71 -0.54
CA LYS A 96 5.81 -12.22 0.42
C LYS A 96 5.46 -10.84 0.96
N VAL A 97 5.01 -9.92 0.08
CA VAL A 97 4.60 -8.57 0.47
C VAL A 97 3.36 -8.62 1.38
N LYS A 98 2.34 -9.41 1.02
CA LYS A 98 1.12 -9.58 1.81
C LYS A 98 1.35 -10.23 3.18
N ARG A 99 2.44 -10.99 3.39
CA ARG A 99 2.82 -11.41 4.75
C ARG A 99 3.24 -10.25 5.66
N LYS A 100 3.73 -9.15 5.06
CA LYS A 100 4.13 -7.93 5.78
C LYS A 100 3.03 -6.89 5.83
N ILE A 101 2.29 -6.73 4.74
CA ILE A 101 1.16 -5.80 4.59
C ILE A 101 -0.06 -6.60 4.13
N PRO A 102 -0.71 -7.37 5.03
CA PRO A 102 -1.82 -8.26 4.66
C PRO A 102 -3.09 -7.53 4.26
N LEU A 103 -3.24 -6.26 4.65
CA LEU A 103 -4.46 -5.50 4.43
C LEU A 103 -4.13 -4.10 3.93
N LEU A 104 -4.80 -3.67 2.86
CA LEU A 104 -4.82 -2.31 2.35
C LEU A 104 -6.24 -2.01 1.88
N LYS A 105 -6.98 -1.17 2.61
CA LYS A 105 -8.40 -0.92 2.36
C LYS A 105 -8.71 0.57 2.41
N LYS A 106 -9.79 0.97 1.76
CA LYS A 106 -10.38 2.29 1.94
C LYS A 106 -10.87 2.40 3.39
N ALA A 107 -10.58 3.54 4.02
CA ALA A 107 -11.02 3.79 5.38
C ALA A 107 -12.35 4.56 5.39
N ASP A 108 -13.18 4.27 6.38
CA ASP A 108 -14.40 5.03 6.64
C ASP A 108 -14.09 6.22 7.56
N LEU A 109 -14.30 7.43 7.02
CA LEU A 109 -13.97 8.68 7.69
C LEU A 109 -14.80 8.93 8.95
N GLU A 110 -15.97 8.29 9.08
CA GLU A 110 -16.80 8.43 10.28
C GLU A 110 -16.03 8.03 11.54
N TYR A 111 -15.22 6.97 11.45
CA TYR A 111 -14.46 6.42 12.56
C TYR A 111 -13.08 7.05 12.77
N LEU A 112 -12.65 7.98 11.91
CA LEU A 112 -11.29 8.53 11.94
C LEU A 112 -11.19 9.95 12.51
N GLN A 113 -12.31 10.57 12.86
CA GLN A 113 -12.39 12.01 13.15
C GLN A 113 -11.40 12.51 14.21
N ASP A 114 -11.08 11.68 15.20
CA ASP A 114 -10.18 12.03 16.31
C ASP A 114 -8.70 11.76 16.02
N ILE A 115 -8.38 11.11 14.89
CA ILE A 115 -7.02 10.60 14.61
C ILE A 115 -6.43 11.07 13.27
N ILE A 116 -7.25 11.69 12.42
CA ILE A 116 -6.78 12.35 11.19
C ILE A 116 -7.16 13.82 11.21
N ILE A 117 -6.32 14.65 10.61
CA ILE A 117 -6.66 16.06 10.39
C ILE A 117 -7.70 16.12 9.27
N LYS A 118 -8.93 16.51 9.61
CA LYS A 118 -10.02 16.63 8.65
C LYS A 118 -9.77 17.83 7.73
N GLN A 119 -9.44 17.53 6.48
CA GLN A 119 -9.40 18.51 5.38
C GLN A 119 -10.70 18.42 4.58
N GLU A 120 -11.06 19.50 3.90
CA GLU A 120 -12.14 19.48 2.91
C GLU A 120 -11.80 18.44 1.82
N TYR A 121 -12.74 17.56 1.49
CA TYR A 121 -12.55 16.48 0.49
C TYR A 121 -11.44 15.46 0.80
N VAL A 122 -11.18 15.18 2.07
CA VAL A 122 -10.21 14.14 2.45
C VAL A 122 -10.71 12.74 2.09
N ASN A 123 -9.88 11.95 1.44
CA ASN A 123 -10.05 10.51 1.27
C ASN A 123 -8.98 9.80 2.08
N SER A 124 -9.30 8.65 2.68
CA SER A 124 -8.34 7.90 3.48
C SER A 124 -8.33 6.42 3.11
N TYR A 125 -7.15 5.82 3.16
CA TYR A 125 -6.94 4.40 3.15
C TYR A 125 -6.20 4.02 4.43
N PHE A 126 -6.31 2.77 4.83
CA PHE A 126 -5.46 2.23 5.88
C PHE A 126 -4.84 0.91 5.44
N CYS A 127 -3.69 0.59 6.04
CA CYS A 127 -3.10 -0.73 5.94
C CYS A 127 -2.63 -1.24 7.29
N LEU A 128 -2.70 -2.56 7.46
CA LEU A 128 -2.08 -3.25 8.59
C LEU A 128 -0.67 -3.67 8.19
N VAL A 129 0.31 -3.34 9.02
CA VAL A 129 1.72 -3.70 8.82
C VAL A 129 2.19 -4.55 9.99
N LYS A 130 2.71 -5.74 9.69
CA LYS A 130 2.95 -6.79 10.69
C LYS A 130 4.30 -6.66 11.38
N LYS A 131 4.29 -6.59 12.73
CA LYS A 131 5.48 -6.64 13.61
C LYS A 131 6.58 -5.65 13.22
N VAL A 132 6.23 -4.37 13.18
CA VAL A 132 7.15 -3.28 12.75
C VAL A 132 7.18 -2.09 13.71
N SER A 133 6.51 -2.16 14.87
CA SER A 133 6.49 -1.07 15.86
C SER A 133 7.88 -0.56 16.23
N THR A 134 8.88 -1.44 16.35
CA THR A 134 10.27 -1.08 16.70
C THR A 134 11.00 -0.26 15.63
N LYS A 135 10.49 -0.22 14.40
CA LYS A 135 11.02 0.62 13.31
C LYS A 135 10.30 1.96 13.20
N LEU A 136 9.24 2.15 13.97
CA LEU A 136 8.42 3.34 13.97
C LEU A 136 8.83 4.21 15.15
N SER A 137 9.27 5.44 14.88
CA SER A 137 9.63 6.41 15.92
C SER A 137 8.41 7.22 16.37
N ASP A 138 8.07 8.29 15.67
CA ASP A 138 6.91 9.16 15.94
C ASP A 138 5.97 9.31 14.74
N GLY A 139 6.21 8.53 13.67
CA GLY A 139 5.42 8.57 12.45
C GLY A 139 5.73 9.73 11.50
N VAL A 140 6.70 10.60 11.81
CA VAL A 140 7.04 11.76 10.96
C VAL A 140 7.60 11.31 9.61
N GLU A 141 8.46 10.29 9.59
CA GLU A 141 9.02 9.74 8.35
C GLU A 141 7.91 9.19 7.43
N GLN A 142 6.93 8.50 8.01
CA GLN A 142 5.79 7.93 7.29
C GLN A 142 4.89 9.03 6.72
N ARG A 143 4.63 10.10 7.50
CA ARG A 143 3.89 11.28 7.02
C ARG A 143 4.60 11.94 5.85
N ASP A 144 5.89 12.18 5.97
CA ASP A 144 6.68 12.85 4.93
C ASP A 144 6.79 11.97 3.67
N ALA A 145 6.88 10.65 3.83
CA ALA A 145 6.80 9.70 2.72
C ALA A 145 5.43 9.72 2.02
N ALA A 146 4.34 9.82 2.76
CA ALA A 146 3.01 10.00 2.16
C ALA A 146 2.90 11.30 1.35
N ILE A 147 3.46 12.40 1.85
CA ILE A 147 3.48 13.69 1.15
C ILE A 147 4.32 13.63 -0.13
N LYS A 148 5.46 12.92 -0.13
CA LYS A 148 6.32 12.74 -1.32
C LYS A 148 5.58 12.15 -2.53
N VAL A 149 4.54 11.35 -2.30
CA VAL A 149 3.69 10.76 -3.36
C VAL A 149 2.40 11.55 -3.59
N LYS A 150 2.40 12.84 -3.21
CA LYS A 150 1.29 13.79 -3.33
C LYS A 150 0.07 13.45 -2.47
N GLY A 151 0.24 12.64 -1.43
CA GLY A 151 -0.74 12.50 -0.37
C GLY A 151 -0.82 13.74 0.52
N SER A 152 -1.88 13.87 1.31
CA SER A 152 -2.01 14.93 2.32
C SER A 152 -1.21 14.64 3.59
N GLY A 153 -0.82 13.37 3.82
CA GLY A 153 -0.08 12.91 4.99
C GLY A 153 -0.40 11.48 5.37
N ALA A 154 0.16 11.02 6.48
CA ALA A 154 -0.18 9.74 7.09
C ALA A 154 -0.14 9.83 8.62
N THR A 155 -1.02 9.06 9.26
CA THR A 155 -1.05 8.80 10.70
C THR A 155 -0.67 7.34 10.94
N CYS A 156 0.13 7.08 11.97
CA CYS A 156 0.49 5.72 12.38
C CYS A 156 -0.08 5.44 13.78
N LEU A 157 -0.57 4.22 14.00
CA LEU A 157 -1.05 3.73 15.28
C LEU A 157 -0.43 2.37 15.58
N VAL A 158 0.08 2.18 16.78
CA VAL A 158 0.71 0.93 17.22
C VAL A 158 -0.27 0.14 18.07
N TYR A 159 -0.34 -1.18 17.87
CA TYR A 159 -1.16 -2.08 18.69
C TYR A 159 -0.35 -2.70 19.81
N ASP A 160 -0.74 -2.46 21.07
CA ASP A 160 -0.06 -3.01 22.26
C ASP A 160 -0.48 -4.47 22.60
N GLY A 161 -1.46 -5.01 21.88
CA GLY A 161 -2.11 -6.30 22.18
C GLY A 161 -3.56 -6.16 22.63
N VAL A 162 -3.97 -4.96 23.07
CA VAL A 162 -5.31 -4.62 23.59
C VAL A 162 -5.87 -3.37 22.92
N ASN A 163 -5.11 -2.27 22.93
CA ASN A 163 -5.46 -0.94 22.44
C ASN A 163 -4.54 -0.49 21.28
N LEU A 164 -4.95 0.60 20.64
CA LEU A 164 -4.15 1.33 19.66
C LEU A 164 -3.74 2.69 20.26
N PHE A 165 -2.51 3.10 20.01
CA PHE A 165 -1.95 4.36 20.50
C PHE A 165 -1.08 5.05 19.44
N PHE A 166 -0.90 6.36 19.57
CA PHE A 166 0.02 7.12 18.73
C PHE A 166 1.48 6.82 19.12
N PRO A 167 2.37 6.56 18.15
CA PRO A 167 3.78 6.39 18.45
C PRO A 167 4.38 7.69 19.00
N THR A 168 5.15 7.60 20.08
CA THR A 168 5.89 8.72 20.66
C THR A 168 7.37 8.39 20.72
N LYS A 169 8.23 9.41 20.59
CA LYS A 169 9.70 9.25 20.59
C LYS A 169 10.29 8.64 21.88
N ILE A 170 9.51 8.54 22.94
CA ILE A 170 10.01 8.22 24.28
C ILE A 170 9.65 6.77 24.58
N GLU A 171 10.65 5.90 24.50
CA GLU A 171 10.56 4.44 24.76
C GLU A 171 10.10 4.06 26.18
N PHE A 172 9.88 5.04 27.07
CA PHE A 172 9.67 4.84 28.50
C PHE A 172 8.60 5.75 29.11
N ILE A 173 7.55 6.04 28.37
CA ILE A 173 6.37 6.57 29.02
C ILE A 173 5.58 5.38 29.55
N ASP A 174 5.41 5.33 30.89
CA ASP A 174 4.39 4.53 31.56
C ASP A 174 3.10 4.50 30.73
N ASP A 175 2.34 3.40 30.78
CA ASP A 175 1.04 3.20 30.08
C ASP A 175 0.01 4.36 30.24
N LYS A 176 0.31 5.34 31.09
CA LYS A 176 -0.48 6.52 31.42
C LYS A 176 -0.39 7.68 30.41
N ASP A 177 0.73 7.90 29.70
CA ASP A 177 0.80 9.03 28.72
C ASP A 177 0.74 8.61 27.25
N ASN A 178 0.56 7.31 26.97
CA ASN A 178 0.17 6.86 25.64
C ASN A 178 -1.26 7.32 25.34
N ILE A 179 -1.42 8.22 24.37
CA ILE A 179 -2.73 8.69 23.91
C ILE A 179 -3.44 7.51 23.22
N LYS A 180 -4.30 6.83 23.99
CA LYS A 180 -5.15 5.75 23.50
C LYS A 180 -6.21 6.33 22.58
N ILE A 181 -6.45 5.65 21.46
CA ILE A 181 -7.55 6.03 20.57
C ILE A 181 -8.90 5.67 21.20
N ASN A 182 -9.97 6.32 20.74
CA ASN A 182 -11.31 6.03 21.23
C ASN A 182 -11.73 4.56 20.92
N PRO A 183 -12.62 3.95 21.73
CA PRO A 183 -13.05 2.56 21.52
C PRO A 183 -13.78 2.31 20.19
N LYS A 184 -14.48 3.30 19.64
CA LYS A 184 -15.21 3.15 18.37
C LYS A 184 -14.24 2.93 17.20
N THR A 185 -13.19 3.73 17.12
CA THR A 185 -12.13 3.63 16.12
C THR A 185 -11.33 2.34 16.29
N LEU A 186 -11.04 1.92 17.52
CA LEU A 186 -10.40 0.63 17.80
C LEU A 186 -11.25 -0.55 17.28
N ASN A 187 -12.55 -0.55 17.59
CA ASN A 187 -13.46 -1.60 17.17
C ASN A 187 -13.65 -1.62 15.65
N TYR A 188 -13.70 -0.45 15.01
CA TYR A 188 -13.73 -0.33 13.55
C TYR A 188 -12.54 -1.05 12.91
N PHE A 189 -11.31 -0.74 13.34
CA PHE A 189 -10.14 -1.41 12.78
C PHE A 189 -10.11 -2.91 13.07
N LYS A 190 -10.48 -3.33 14.29
CA LYS A 190 -10.56 -4.76 14.63
C LYS A 190 -11.55 -5.49 13.73
N SER A 191 -12.75 -4.93 13.52
CA SER A 191 -13.77 -5.50 12.63
C SER A 191 -13.26 -5.61 11.19
N GLU A 192 -12.71 -4.53 10.64
CA GLU A 192 -12.23 -4.54 9.25
C GLU A 192 -11.09 -5.53 8.98
N ILE A 193 -10.24 -5.75 9.99
CA ILE A 193 -9.13 -6.72 9.98
C ILE A 193 -9.67 -8.15 10.10
N GLU A 194 -10.63 -8.38 10.98
CA GLU A 194 -11.30 -9.67 11.17
C GLU A 194 -12.10 -10.08 9.92
N ASP A 195 -12.84 -9.15 9.30
CA ASP A 195 -13.56 -9.35 8.04
C ASP A 195 -12.63 -9.72 6.89
N ALA A 196 -11.40 -9.20 6.91
CA ALA A 196 -10.35 -9.57 5.97
C ALA A 196 -9.70 -10.94 6.28
N LYS A 197 -10.14 -11.62 7.34
CA LYS A 197 -9.58 -12.88 7.86
C LYS A 197 -8.10 -12.75 8.22
N VAL A 198 -7.72 -11.59 8.73
CA VAL A 198 -6.36 -11.30 9.21
C VAL A 198 -6.40 -11.15 10.73
N LYS A 199 -5.29 -11.46 11.40
CA LYS A 199 -5.14 -11.24 12.84
C LYS A 199 -4.24 -10.04 13.10
N ILE A 200 -4.73 -9.09 13.91
CA ILE A 200 -3.89 -8.06 14.52
C ILE A 200 -3.19 -8.64 15.75
N GLU A 201 -1.90 -8.38 15.87
CA GLU A 201 -1.04 -8.87 16.95
C GLU A 201 -0.27 -7.70 17.55
N LYS A 202 0.19 -7.87 18.80
CA LYS A 202 1.08 -6.89 19.43
C LYS A 202 2.24 -6.56 18.50
N ASP A 203 2.62 -5.28 18.47
CA ASP A 203 3.67 -4.70 17.62
C ASP A 203 3.33 -4.55 16.13
N ASP A 204 2.08 -4.85 15.77
CA ASP A 204 1.54 -4.43 14.48
C ASP A 204 1.24 -2.92 14.48
N VAL A 205 1.30 -2.34 13.28
CA VAL A 205 1.05 -0.92 13.05
C VAL A 205 -0.08 -0.76 12.05
N ILE A 206 -1.04 0.09 12.36
CA ILE A 206 -2.04 0.58 11.42
C ILE A 206 -1.54 1.92 10.88
N ILE A 207 -1.39 2.02 9.57
CA ILE A 207 -1.00 3.25 8.89
C ILE A 207 -2.20 3.73 8.09
N ILE A 208 -2.54 5.01 8.26
CA ILE A 208 -3.69 5.65 7.62
C ILE A 208 -3.14 6.78 6.77
N GLY A 209 -3.19 6.65 5.45
CA GLY A 209 -2.78 7.70 4.53
C GLY A 209 -3.98 8.42 3.93
N SER A 210 -3.83 9.72 3.73
CA SER A 210 -4.88 10.58 3.20
C SER A 210 -4.49 11.28 1.91
N GLY A 211 -5.48 11.70 1.12
CA GLY A 211 -5.29 12.50 -0.08
C GLY A 211 -6.59 13.09 -0.63
N ASP A 212 -6.48 14.00 -1.59
CA ASP A 212 -7.62 14.67 -2.23
C ASP A 212 -8.48 13.74 -3.12
N ASN A 213 -8.00 12.52 -3.37
CA ASN A 213 -8.75 11.47 -4.05
C ASN A 213 -8.34 10.07 -3.56
N HIS A 214 -9.12 9.06 -3.92
CA HIS A 214 -8.88 7.67 -3.51
C HIS A 214 -7.52 7.12 -3.94
N GLN A 215 -7.06 7.45 -5.15
CA GLN A 215 -5.79 6.92 -5.67
C GLN A 215 -4.60 7.49 -4.91
N LYS A 216 -4.59 8.81 -4.65
CA LYS A 216 -3.56 9.45 -3.85
C LYS A 216 -3.57 8.96 -2.40
N ALA A 217 -4.74 8.80 -1.78
CA ALA A 217 -4.84 8.26 -0.43
C ALA A 217 -4.26 6.83 -0.34
N ARG A 218 -4.57 5.98 -1.33
CA ARG A 218 -4.03 4.61 -1.40
C ARG A 218 -2.52 4.59 -1.59
N LEU A 219 -1.99 5.42 -2.50
CA LEU A 219 -0.54 5.60 -2.68
C LEU A 219 0.14 6.12 -1.43
N ALA A 220 -0.43 7.15 -0.79
CA ALA A 220 0.08 7.76 0.43
C ALA A 220 0.21 6.72 1.56
N THR A 221 -0.87 5.95 1.77
CA THR A 221 -0.94 4.88 2.78
C THR A 221 0.14 3.83 2.53
N LEU A 222 0.23 3.32 1.30
CA LEU A 222 1.19 2.27 0.99
C LEU A 222 2.62 2.81 1.03
N ASN A 223 2.90 4.01 0.51
CA ASN A 223 4.25 4.57 0.53
C ASN A 223 4.75 4.81 1.96
N ALA A 224 3.87 5.27 2.85
CA ALA A 224 4.16 5.36 4.27
C ALA A 224 4.51 3.99 4.88
N ALA A 225 3.76 2.94 4.54
CA ALA A 225 4.06 1.59 5.02
C ALA A 225 5.40 1.04 4.49
N LEU A 226 5.78 1.41 3.27
CA LEU A 226 7.01 0.91 2.67
C LEU A 226 8.28 1.46 3.32
N THR A 227 8.23 2.56 4.09
CA THR A 227 9.42 3.06 4.80
C THR A 227 9.87 2.16 5.94
N LEU A 228 9.04 1.19 6.35
CA LEU A 228 9.36 0.25 7.43
C LEU A 228 10.12 -1.00 6.95
N PHE A 229 10.56 -1.06 5.68
CA PHE A 229 11.15 -2.26 5.04
C PHE A 229 12.44 -2.05 4.27
#